data_AF-A0AAP0CFL5-F1
#
_entry.id   AF-A0AAP0CFL5-F1
#
_cell.length_a   1.000
_cell.length_b   1.000
_cell.length_c   1.000
_cell.angle_alpha   90.00
_cell.angle_beta   90.00
_cell.angle_gamma   90.00
#
_symmetry.space_group_name_H-M   'P 1'
#
loop_
_entity.id
_entity.type
_entity.pdbx_description
1 polymer ?
#
loop_
_entity_poly.entity_id
_entity_poly.type
_entity_poly.pdbx_seq_one_letter_code
_entity_poly.pdbx_strand_id
1 'polypeptide(L)'
;MVEESVRITTIDAIPSADEFTSRIEPKNVPAVFRGCASDWKAFSKWNPSNGGLDYLEELAGSSTVEVMLSRSAPVFYGDIRNHERVKLPFATFIGYCKDFSLQSKVGNTSCYSEEKRLPESFETEQDSLLVGDAPCQIYLAQVPIMNTEKEDRVQLGGLIEDIQTPLLLLTKTLASINLWMNSAQTRSSTHYDPHHNLLCVVSGSKQVDLWPPSSSPFLYPMHLYGEASNHSAVPIDRPDLSVHPRAEDSKKYSQRVILRAGDALFIPEGWFHQVDSESLTVAVNFWWQSEMMSGMLEHMDSYYLRRILKRLTDKEMVYTFPNYNVFCITSMWLGIFTPFNAFCDSKFEFYMSISSSFMIEQNQMLCGNMLDDLEPCALRSLHELVSLVHDHVSAADLSGAVDSSSDIVKTNPKKVVISELYHLEDDPVASIFWALEPLNLQKVFLAMVNHFPRTLEALVLHLVSPVGAEVLTRKFEEMDQLTNEEDRNKFYDAFYGVFDDQFAVMDILLNGKESFSCQAFKNVMDKFLGVKVQ
;
A
#
# COMPACT_ATOMS: atom_id res chain seq x y z
N MET A 1 -16.97 -2.02 29.06
CA MET A 1 -16.92 -3.46 29.32
C MET A 1 -17.23 -4.12 28.00
N VAL A 2 -16.40 -5.05 27.53
CA VAL A 2 -16.69 -5.83 26.33
C VAL A 2 -17.92 -6.69 26.63
N GLU A 3 -18.92 -6.68 25.73
CA GLU A 3 -20.10 -7.53 25.87
C GLU A 3 -19.69 -9.01 25.90
N GLU A 4 -20.37 -9.82 26.70
CA GLU A 4 -20.06 -11.25 26.87
C GLU A 4 -20.16 -12.03 25.54
N SER A 5 -20.97 -11.53 24.60
CA SER A 5 -21.12 -12.00 23.22
C SER A 5 -19.87 -11.83 22.34
N VAL A 6 -18.93 -10.94 22.73
CA VAL A 6 -17.77 -10.53 21.91
C VAL A 6 -16.44 -11.02 22.51
N ARG A 7 -16.49 -12.00 23.43
CA ARG A 7 -15.30 -12.52 24.12
C ARG A 7 -14.52 -13.53 23.28
N ILE A 8 -13.19 -13.34 23.18
CA ILE A 8 -12.29 -14.26 22.50
C ILE A 8 -12.24 -15.60 23.26
N THR A 9 -12.40 -16.70 22.53
CA THR A 9 -12.36 -18.06 23.08
C THR A 9 -11.08 -18.78 22.71
N THR A 10 -10.50 -19.52 23.65
CA THR A 10 -9.41 -20.49 23.37
C THR A 10 -10.00 -21.88 23.27
N ILE A 11 -9.61 -22.60 22.22
CA ILE A 11 -10.09 -23.93 21.86
C ILE A 11 -8.88 -24.85 21.75
N ASP A 12 -8.85 -25.90 22.56
CA ASP A 12 -7.72 -26.84 22.62
C ASP A 12 -7.83 -27.97 21.59
N ALA A 13 -9.06 -28.33 21.18
CA ALA A 13 -9.32 -29.33 20.16
C ALA A 13 -9.67 -28.65 18.83
N ILE A 14 -8.84 -28.84 17.80
CA ILE A 14 -9.05 -28.23 16.49
C ILE A 14 -10.40 -28.69 15.91
N PRO A 15 -11.33 -27.76 15.61
CA PRO A 15 -12.64 -28.12 15.08
C PRO A 15 -12.52 -28.66 13.65
N SER A 16 -13.52 -29.44 13.23
CA SER A 16 -13.68 -29.75 11.80
C SER A 16 -14.07 -28.50 11.00
N ALA A 17 -13.90 -28.54 9.68
CA ALA A 17 -14.35 -27.47 8.79
C ALA A 17 -15.85 -27.14 8.96
N ASP A 18 -16.69 -28.16 9.13
CA ASP A 18 -18.13 -28.00 9.35
C ASP A 18 -18.44 -27.34 10.70
N GLU A 19 -17.72 -27.74 11.76
CA GLU A 19 -17.89 -27.16 13.09
C GLU A 19 -17.46 -25.68 13.10
N PHE A 20 -16.33 -25.37 12.46
CA PHE A 20 -15.86 -24.00 12.32
C PHE A 20 -16.89 -23.14 11.59
N THR A 21 -17.33 -23.59 10.41
CA THR A 21 -18.27 -22.86 9.54
C THR A 21 -19.64 -22.68 10.20
N SER A 22 -20.11 -23.63 11.00
CA SER A 22 -21.46 -23.55 11.60
C SER A 22 -21.51 -22.88 12.97
N ARG A 23 -20.43 -22.90 13.76
CA ARG A 23 -20.46 -22.50 15.18
C ARG A 23 -19.47 -21.41 15.58
N ILE A 24 -18.39 -21.23 14.82
CA ILE A 24 -17.30 -20.32 15.20
C ILE A 24 -17.30 -19.11 14.26
N GLU A 25 -17.14 -19.35 12.96
CA GLU A 25 -17.08 -18.30 11.94
C GLU A 25 -18.31 -17.36 11.96
N PRO A 26 -19.58 -17.86 12.08
CA PRO A 26 -20.76 -16.98 12.06
C PRO A 26 -20.86 -16.05 13.28
N LYS A 27 -20.14 -16.35 14.37
CA LYS A 27 -20.09 -15.44 15.53
C LYS A 27 -19.32 -14.17 15.19
N ASN A 28 -18.40 -14.26 14.22
CA ASN A 28 -17.54 -13.17 13.80
C ASN A 28 -16.76 -12.54 14.98
N VAL A 29 -16.26 -13.40 15.87
CA VAL A 29 -15.42 -13.07 17.03
C VAL A 29 -14.12 -13.88 16.93
N PRO A 30 -12.96 -13.30 17.29
CA PRO A 30 -11.70 -14.02 17.24
C PRO A 30 -11.69 -15.27 18.11
N ALA A 31 -10.96 -16.28 17.66
CA ALA A 31 -10.80 -17.54 18.38
C ALA A 31 -9.34 -18.04 18.28
N VAL A 32 -8.79 -18.49 19.40
CA VAL A 32 -7.46 -19.10 19.48
C VAL A 32 -7.59 -20.61 19.40
N PHE A 33 -6.81 -21.24 18.53
CA PHE A 33 -6.73 -22.70 18.38
C PHE A 33 -5.34 -23.18 18.80
N ARG A 34 -5.25 -23.96 19.88
CA ARG A 34 -3.96 -24.47 20.37
C ARG A 34 -3.46 -25.62 19.51
N GLY A 35 -2.18 -25.59 19.16
CA GLY A 35 -1.53 -26.69 18.42
C GLY A 35 -2.00 -26.89 16.97
N CYS A 36 -2.69 -25.90 16.39
CA CYS A 36 -3.21 -25.94 15.02
C CYS A 36 -2.14 -26.15 13.94
N ALA A 37 -0.90 -25.73 14.20
CA ALA A 37 0.24 -25.85 13.29
C ALA A 37 1.35 -26.75 13.83
N SER A 38 1.12 -27.48 14.94
CA SER A 38 2.16 -28.28 15.61
C SER A 38 2.61 -29.52 14.83
N ASP A 39 1.78 -30.00 13.90
CA ASP A 39 2.05 -31.18 13.06
C ASP A 39 2.65 -30.82 11.69
N TRP A 40 2.84 -29.53 11.41
CA TRP A 40 3.44 -29.08 10.16
C TRP A 40 4.92 -29.45 10.08
N LYS A 41 5.39 -29.77 8.88
CA LYS A 41 6.82 -29.94 8.62
C LYS A 41 7.59 -28.66 8.93
N ALA A 42 7.02 -27.51 8.58
CA ALA A 42 7.50 -26.17 8.91
C ALA A 42 7.75 -25.97 10.42
N PHE A 43 6.89 -26.49 11.30
CA PHE A 43 7.02 -26.34 12.76
C PHE A 43 8.37 -26.89 13.27
N SER A 44 8.79 -28.02 12.70
CA SER A 44 10.09 -28.63 13.03
C SER A 44 11.26 -28.01 12.25
N LYS A 45 11.07 -27.73 10.96
CA LYS A 45 12.16 -27.39 10.03
C LYS A 45 12.49 -25.91 9.94
N TRP A 46 11.55 -25.02 10.23
CA TRP A 46 11.76 -23.58 10.09
C TRP A 46 12.21 -22.92 11.39
N ASN A 47 12.35 -23.68 12.47
CA ASN A 47 12.70 -23.15 13.79
C ASN A 47 14.12 -22.58 13.80
N PRO A 48 14.30 -21.25 14.02
CA PRO A 48 15.62 -20.63 13.99
C PRO A 48 16.62 -21.16 15.03
N SER A 49 16.12 -21.73 16.14
CA SER A 49 16.96 -22.30 17.19
C SER A 49 17.54 -23.67 16.82
N ASN A 50 16.97 -24.35 15.81
CA ASN A 50 17.32 -25.73 15.43
C ASN A 50 17.76 -25.83 13.96
N GLY A 51 18.55 -24.86 13.48
CA GLY A 51 19.07 -24.85 12.10
C GLY A 51 18.04 -24.47 11.04
N GLY A 52 16.85 -23.99 11.44
CA GLY A 52 15.79 -23.67 10.47
C GLY A 52 16.11 -22.47 9.57
N LEU A 53 17.00 -21.57 10.01
CA LEU A 53 17.50 -20.50 9.14
C LEU A 53 18.30 -21.07 7.96
N ASP A 54 19.19 -22.04 8.20
CA ASP A 54 19.97 -22.67 7.13
C ASP A 54 19.06 -23.42 6.15
N TYR A 55 18.05 -24.11 6.66
CA TYR A 55 17.07 -24.83 5.85
C TYR A 55 16.23 -23.87 4.96
N LEU A 56 15.76 -22.75 5.51
CA LEU A 56 15.01 -21.74 4.75
C LEU A 56 15.87 -21.08 3.67
N GLU A 57 17.14 -20.82 3.95
CA GLU A 57 18.10 -20.30 2.97
C GLU A 57 18.37 -21.31 1.85
N GLU A 58 18.54 -22.59 2.17
CA GLU A 58 18.73 -23.64 1.15
C GLU A 58 17.49 -23.79 0.25
N LEU A 59 16.29 -23.72 0.84
CA LEU A 59 15.04 -23.98 0.13
C LEU A 59 14.59 -22.81 -0.76
N ALA A 60 14.78 -21.57 -0.31
CA ALA A 60 14.23 -20.40 -1.00
C ALA A 60 15.20 -19.21 -1.07
N GLY A 61 16.48 -19.38 -0.73
CA GLY A 61 17.44 -18.27 -0.61
C GLY A 61 17.67 -17.47 -1.89
N SER A 62 17.49 -18.09 -3.06
CA SER A 62 17.59 -17.42 -4.37
C SER A 62 16.35 -16.62 -4.75
N SER A 63 15.21 -16.81 -4.07
CA SER A 63 14.00 -16.03 -4.33
C SER A 63 14.19 -14.58 -3.93
N THR A 64 13.74 -13.66 -4.77
CA THR A 64 13.68 -12.23 -4.44
C THR A 64 12.42 -11.94 -3.62
N VAL A 65 12.61 -11.38 -2.42
CA VAL A 65 11.55 -11.01 -1.48
C VAL A 65 11.51 -9.49 -1.28
N GLU A 66 10.32 -8.96 -0.99
CA GLU A 66 10.16 -7.57 -0.58
C GLU A 66 10.16 -7.48 0.95
N VAL A 67 11.16 -6.81 1.51
CA VAL A 67 11.26 -6.53 2.95
C VAL A 67 10.80 -5.13 3.26
N MET A 68 10.13 -4.94 4.39
CA MET A 68 9.90 -3.62 4.96
C MET A 68 11.15 -3.17 5.74
N LEU A 69 11.64 -1.98 5.44
CA LEU A 69 12.63 -1.25 6.22
C LEU A 69 11.92 -0.11 6.97
N SER A 70 12.10 -0.04 8.28
CA SER A 70 11.55 1.06 9.09
C SER A 70 12.65 1.79 9.84
N ARG A 71 12.69 3.12 9.67
CA ARG A 71 13.52 4.03 10.47
C ARG A 71 12.91 4.31 11.85
N SER A 72 11.61 4.03 12.00
CA SER A 72 10.85 4.17 13.26
C SER A 72 10.67 2.84 14.00
N ALA A 73 11.53 1.87 13.69
CA ALA A 73 11.56 0.57 14.36
C ALA A 73 11.57 0.75 15.88
N PRO A 74 10.85 -0.10 16.64
CA PRO A 74 10.31 -1.39 16.23
C PRO A 74 8.91 -1.34 15.58
N VAL A 75 8.33 -0.16 15.32
CA VAL A 75 6.98 -0.05 14.76
C VAL A 75 7.00 -0.02 13.23
N PHE A 76 6.14 -0.82 12.62
CA PHE A 76 5.93 -0.91 11.18
C PHE A 76 4.52 -0.42 10.85
N TYR A 77 4.45 0.79 10.29
CA TYR A 77 3.21 1.40 9.81
C TYR A 77 2.87 0.90 8.41
N GLY A 78 1.57 0.84 8.07
CA GLY A 78 1.13 0.46 6.72
C GLY A 78 1.25 1.59 5.70
N ASP A 79 1.50 2.81 6.13
CA ASP A 79 1.72 3.97 5.27
C ASP A 79 3.15 3.97 4.70
N ILE A 80 3.25 4.07 3.38
CA ILE A 80 4.49 4.14 2.60
C ILE A 80 5.42 5.30 3.00
N ARG A 81 4.91 6.35 3.67
CA ARG A 81 5.75 7.43 4.20
C ARG A 81 6.60 7.00 5.39
N ASN A 82 6.19 5.94 6.08
CA ASN A 82 6.79 5.51 7.35
C ASN A 82 7.63 4.23 7.21
N HIS A 83 7.64 3.61 6.03
CA HIS A 83 8.45 2.43 5.73
C HIS A 83 8.80 2.38 4.25
N GLU A 84 9.96 1.81 3.95
CA GLU A 84 10.38 1.52 2.58
C GLU A 84 10.22 0.03 2.32
N ARG A 85 9.81 -0.35 1.10
CA ARG A 85 9.83 -1.75 0.65
C ARG A 85 11.01 -1.95 -0.28
N VAL A 86 11.92 -2.82 0.11
CA VAL A 86 13.15 -3.10 -0.65
C VAL A 86 13.15 -4.55 -1.10
N LYS A 87 13.48 -4.77 -2.38
CA LYS A 87 13.68 -6.09 -2.94
C LYS A 87 15.09 -6.58 -2.63
N LEU A 88 15.20 -7.78 -2.09
CA LEU A 88 16.48 -8.45 -1.88
C LEU A 88 16.35 -9.97 -1.96
N PRO A 89 17.45 -10.71 -2.19
CA PRO A 89 17.44 -12.16 -2.09
C PRO A 89 17.04 -12.61 -0.68
N PHE A 90 16.18 -13.64 -0.57
CA PHE A 90 15.74 -14.17 0.72
C PHE A 90 16.93 -14.65 1.57
N ALA A 91 18.00 -15.17 0.95
CA ALA A 91 19.25 -15.51 1.63
C ALA A 91 19.85 -14.31 2.37
N THR A 92 19.80 -13.11 1.79
CA THR A 92 20.28 -11.88 2.43
C THR A 92 19.45 -11.55 3.68
N PHE A 93 18.12 -11.68 3.61
CA PHE A 93 17.25 -11.53 4.79
C PHE A 93 17.60 -12.54 5.89
N ILE A 94 17.79 -13.81 5.51
CA ILE A 94 18.17 -14.88 6.45
C ILE A 94 19.54 -14.59 7.08
N GLY A 95 20.49 -14.05 6.32
CA GLY A 95 21.77 -13.59 6.83
C GLY A 95 21.63 -12.60 7.98
N TYR A 96 20.77 -11.58 7.84
CA TYR A 96 20.48 -10.65 8.94
C TYR A 96 19.86 -11.33 10.17
N CYS A 97 19.02 -12.34 9.98
CA CYS A 97 18.47 -13.14 11.09
C CYS A 97 19.56 -13.95 11.81
N LYS A 98 20.51 -14.51 11.06
CA LYS A 98 21.66 -15.25 11.61
C LYS A 98 22.58 -14.32 12.41
N ASP A 99 22.88 -13.14 11.87
CA ASP A 99 23.71 -12.14 12.53
C ASP A 99 23.09 -11.69 13.86
N PHE A 100 21.77 -11.42 13.87
CA PHE A 100 21.04 -11.11 15.10
C PHE A 100 21.10 -12.25 16.13
N SER A 101 20.94 -13.50 15.68
CA SER A 101 21.05 -14.69 16.54
C SER A 101 22.44 -14.80 17.18
N LEU A 102 23.51 -14.50 16.43
CA LEU A 102 24.89 -14.49 16.95
C LEU A 102 25.10 -13.37 17.97
N GLN A 103 24.66 -12.15 17.68
CA GLN A 103 24.80 -11.00 18.58
C GLN A 103 24.06 -11.21 19.91
N SER A 104 22.86 -11.79 19.87
CA SER A 104 22.08 -12.08 21.08
C SER A 104 22.77 -13.08 22.02
N LYS A 105 23.58 -14.00 21.48
CA LYS A 105 24.34 -15.01 22.24
C LYS A 105 25.63 -14.46 22.85
N VAL A 106 26.23 -13.42 22.25
CA VAL A 106 27.54 -12.87 22.67
C VAL A 106 27.41 -11.83 23.79
N GLY A 107 26.20 -11.35 24.09
CA GLY A 107 25.95 -10.48 25.25
C GLY A 107 26.61 -9.10 25.11
N ASN A 108 25.98 -8.23 24.31
CA ASN A 108 26.21 -6.79 24.20
C ASN A 108 27.68 -6.29 24.37
N THR A 109 28.38 -6.09 23.25
CA THR A 109 29.36 -5.01 23.14
C THR A 109 29.23 -4.40 21.75
N SER A 110 29.05 -3.08 21.74
CA SER A 110 28.97 -2.22 20.56
C SER A 110 30.04 -2.55 19.52
N CYS A 111 29.61 -3.09 18.38
CA CYS A 111 30.32 -3.00 17.11
C CYS A 111 29.26 -3.06 16.01
N TYR A 112 28.75 -1.90 15.59
CA TYR A 112 28.51 -1.75 14.16
C TYR A 112 29.89 -1.89 13.52
N SER A 113 30.24 -3.09 13.07
CA SER A 113 31.37 -3.23 12.17
C SER A 113 30.97 -2.49 10.89
N GLU A 114 31.64 -1.37 10.62
CA GLU A 114 31.47 -0.49 9.45
C GLU A 114 31.63 -1.20 8.09
N GLU A 115 31.78 -2.52 8.04
CA GLU A 115 32.22 -3.29 6.86
C GLU A 115 31.11 -4.11 6.16
N LYS A 116 29.84 -4.02 6.57
CA LYS A 116 28.71 -4.53 5.77
C LYS A 116 27.59 -3.48 5.68
N ARG A 117 27.87 -2.39 4.98
CA ARG A 117 26.83 -1.49 4.47
C ARG A 117 25.93 -2.26 3.50
N LEU A 118 24.68 -1.81 3.40
CA LEU A 118 23.76 -2.19 2.32
C LEU A 118 24.50 -2.07 0.96
N PRO A 119 24.18 -2.90 -0.05
CA PRO A 119 24.88 -2.89 -1.34
C PRO A 119 25.04 -1.46 -1.91
N GLU A 120 26.20 -1.17 -2.50
CA GLU A 120 26.74 0.15 -2.92
C GLU A 120 25.85 0.99 -3.86
N SER A 121 24.64 0.54 -4.22
CA SER A 121 23.69 1.30 -5.04
C SER A 121 22.86 2.32 -4.25
N PHE A 122 23.11 2.51 -2.95
CA PHE A 122 22.25 3.30 -2.05
C PHE A 122 22.98 4.42 -1.28
N GLU A 123 24.22 4.75 -1.63
CA GLU A 123 24.91 5.92 -1.04
C GLU A 123 24.61 7.18 -1.86
N THR A 124 23.55 7.91 -1.52
CA THR A 124 23.46 9.33 -1.87
C THR A 124 24.24 10.15 -0.84
N GLU A 125 25.24 10.89 -1.32
CA GLU A 125 26.05 11.81 -0.51
C GLU A 125 25.20 12.95 0.04
N GLN A 126 24.55 12.76 1.20
CA GLN A 126 24.24 13.82 2.18
C GLN A 126 23.45 13.25 3.37
N ASP A 127 24.06 12.33 4.12
CA ASP A 127 23.56 11.97 5.45
C ASP A 127 24.49 12.55 6.53
N SER A 128 24.43 13.87 6.66
CA SER A 128 24.88 14.53 7.87
C SER A 128 23.90 15.64 8.18
N LEU A 129 23.19 15.45 9.30
CA LEU A 129 22.18 16.31 9.91
C LEU A 129 20.74 15.98 9.46
N LEU A 130 20.10 14.99 10.10
CA LEU A 130 19.00 15.20 11.06
C LEU A 130 18.41 13.86 11.58
N VAL A 131 18.56 13.64 12.90
CA VAL A 131 17.72 12.83 13.81
C VAL A 131 17.78 11.29 13.72
N GLY A 132 18.58 10.68 14.63
CA GLY A 132 18.21 9.44 15.34
C GLY A 132 18.95 8.16 14.91
N ASP A 133 19.94 7.78 15.72
CA ASP A 133 20.80 6.59 15.67
C ASP A 133 20.05 5.25 15.94
N ALA A 134 18.89 5.06 15.30
CA ALA A 134 18.09 3.84 15.43
C ALA A 134 18.56 2.80 14.39
N PRO A 135 18.87 1.56 14.78
CA PRO A 135 19.15 0.49 13.83
C PRO A 135 17.97 0.35 12.86
N CYS A 136 18.21 0.49 11.55
CA CYS A 136 17.22 0.08 10.55
C CYS A 136 16.89 -1.40 10.77
N GLN A 137 15.64 -1.70 11.12
CA GLN A 137 15.16 -3.07 11.27
C GLN A 137 14.40 -3.51 10.03
N ILE A 138 14.58 -4.78 9.69
CA ILE A 138 13.94 -5.41 8.54
C ILE A 138 12.81 -6.33 8.97
N TYR A 139 11.74 -6.36 8.18
CA TYR A 139 10.58 -7.20 8.44
C TYR A 139 10.02 -7.78 7.14
N LEU A 140 9.95 -9.11 7.04
CA LEU A 140 9.16 -9.76 5.98
C LEU A 140 7.70 -9.74 6.41
N ALA A 141 6.92 -8.88 5.78
CA ALA A 141 5.50 -8.72 6.03
C ALA A 141 4.69 -9.06 4.78
N GLN A 142 3.77 -10.01 4.92
CA GLN A 142 2.85 -10.42 3.86
C GLN A 142 3.54 -10.91 2.58
N VAL A 143 4.64 -11.67 2.72
CA VAL A 143 5.35 -12.22 1.55
C VAL A 143 4.63 -13.48 1.07
N PRO A 144 4.08 -13.50 -0.17
CA PRO A 144 3.20 -14.57 -0.62
C PRO A 144 3.94 -15.89 -0.84
N ILE A 145 3.45 -16.94 -0.17
CA ILE A 145 3.72 -18.35 -0.47
C ILE A 145 2.74 -18.84 -1.54
N MET A 146 1.48 -18.37 -1.49
CA MET A 146 0.46 -18.65 -2.49
C MET A 146 -0.47 -17.44 -2.61
N ASN A 147 -0.91 -17.12 -3.82
CA ASN A 147 -1.88 -16.07 -4.10
C ASN A 147 -2.70 -16.46 -5.34
N THR A 148 -4.02 -16.58 -5.22
CA THR A 148 -4.88 -17.03 -6.32
C THR A 148 -5.24 -15.93 -7.31
N GLU A 149 -5.15 -14.66 -6.91
CA GLU A 149 -5.49 -13.52 -7.77
C GLU A 149 -4.26 -13.00 -8.55
N LYS A 150 -3.06 -13.21 -8.00
CA LYS A 150 -1.79 -12.69 -8.53
C LYS A 150 -0.68 -13.75 -8.43
N GLU A 151 -0.83 -14.82 -9.20
CA GLU A 151 0.14 -15.93 -9.23
C GLU A 151 1.55 -15.47 -9.62
N ASP A 152 1.64 -14.46 -10.48
CA ASP A 152 2.87 -13.78 -10.92
C ASP A 152 3.64 -13.11 -9.77
N ARG A 153 2.96 -12.79 -8.67
CA ARG A 153 3.57 -12.13 -7.50
C ARG A 153 4.01 -13.09 -6.40
N VAL A 154 3.88 -14.40 -6.59
CA VAL A 154 4.28 -15.41 -5.59
C VAL A 154 5.82 -15.47 -5.51
N GLN A 155 6.37 -15.14 -4.33
CA GLN A 155 7.83 -15.06 -4.13
C GLN A 155 8.41 -16.32 -3.48
N LEU A 156 7.64 -16.96 -2.59
CA LEU A 156 8.09 -18.07 -1.75
C LEU A 156 7.28 -19.35 -1.98
N GLY A 157 6.87 -19.60 -3.22
CA GLY A 157 6.04 -20.76 -3.59
C GLY A 157 6.61 -22.12 -3.17
N GLY A 158 7.94 -22.28 -3.16
CA GLY A 158 8.60 -23.51 -2.72
C GLY A 158 8.38 -23.87 -1.24
N LEU A 159 7.95 -22.91 -0.41
CA LEU A 159 7.65 -23.16 1.00
C LEU A 159 6.32 -23.87 1.22
N ILE A 160 5.45 -23.98 0.19
CA ILE A 160 4.12 -24.57 0.31
C ILE A 160 4.16 -26.03 0.77
N GLU A 161 5.21 -26.78 0.42
CA GLU A 161 5.35 -28.21 0.75
C GLU A 161 5.57 -28.46 2.25
N ASP A 162 5.95 -27.43 3.01
CA ASP A 162 6.21 -27.55 4.44
C ASP A 162 5.02 -27.17 5.32
N ILE A 163 3.99 -26.55 4.72
CA ILE A 163 2.78 -26.13 5.41
C ILE A 163 1.58 -27.00 5.00
N GLN A 164 0.61 -27.12 5.90
CA GLN A 164 -0.64 -27.83 5.61
C GLN A 164 -1.81 -26.87 5.79
N THR A 165 -2.83 -26.96 4.93
CA THR A 165 -4.08 -26.23 5.15
C THR A 165 -4.73 -26.75 6.44
N PRO A 166 -4.98 -25.89 7.44
CA PRO A 166 -5.61 -26.30 8.69
C PRO A 166 -6.97 -26.97 8.47
N LEU A 167 -7.29 -27.97 9.31
CA LEU A 167 -8.54 -28.76 9.21
C LEU A 167 -9.80 -27.90 9.16
N LEU A 168 -9.79 -26.78 9.89
CA LEU A 168 -10.89 -25.83 9.97
C LEU A 168 -11.13 -25.04 8.66
N LEU A 169 -10.15 -25.04 7.74
CA LEU A 169 -10.20 -24.32 6.46
C LEU A 169 -10.39 -25.24 5.25
N LEU A 170 -10.57 -26.55 5.41
CA LEU A 170 -10.63 -27.49 4.28
C LEU A 170 -11.76 -27.22 3.27
N THR A 171 -12.84 -26.58 3.70
CA THR A 171 -13.98 -26.22 2.84
C THR A 171 -13.89 -24.79 2.30
N LYS A 172 -12.83 -24.04 2.66
CA LYS A 172 -12.69 -22.62 2.30
C LYS A 172 -11.85 -22.45 1.05
N THR A 173 -12.26 -21.52 0.20
CA THR A 173 -11.44 -21.04 -0.92
C THR A 173 -10.50 -19.96 -0.42
N LEU A 174 -9.21 -20.29 -0.36
CA LEU A 174 -8.17 -19.37 0.10
C LEU A 174 -7.86 -18.34 -0.99
N ALA A 175 -7.70 -17.08 -0.60
CA ALA A 175 -7.24 -16.00 -1.46
C ALA A 175 -5.71 -15.89 -1.47
N SER A 176 -5.07 -16.04 -0.30
CA SER A 176 -3.61 -16.04 -0.18
C SER A 176 -3.12 -16.76 1.07
N ILE A 177 -1.85 -17.16 1.01
CA ILE A 177 -1.04 -17.66 2.12
C ILE A 177 0.24 -16.83 2.17
N ASN A 178 0.52 -16.17 3.29
CA ASN A 178 1.68 -15.29 3.39
C ASN A 178 2.60 -15.65 4.56
N LEU A 179 3.90 -15.49 4.33
CA LEU A 179 4.95 -15.59 5.34
C LEU A 179 5.14 -14.25 6.07
N TRP A 180 5.32 -14.36 7.37
CA TRP A 180 5.68 -13.26 8.26
C TRP A 180 6.91 -13.66 9.06
N MET A 181 7.99 -12.89 8.95
CA MET A 181 9.23 -13.19 9.64
C MET A 181 10.01 -11.93 10.00
N ASN A 182 10.54 -11.88 11.22
CA ASN A 182 11.27 -10.74 11.73
C ASN A 182 12.60 -11.15 12.38
N SER A 183 13.65 -10.35 12.20
CA SER A 183 14.95 -10.57 12.82
C SER A 183 14.94 -10.16 14.30
N ALA A 184 14.59 -8.90 14.57
CA ALA A 184 14.47 -8.30 15.91
C ALA A 184 12.99 -8.18 16.34
N GLN A 185 12.72 -7.68 17.54
CA GLN A 185 11.34 -7.43 18.01
C GLN A 185 10.63 -6.43 17.10
N THR A 186 9.40 -6.73 16.68
CA THR A 186 8.62 -5.85 15.80
C THR A 186 7.19 -5.66 16.29
N ARG A 187 6.61 -4.50 15.97
CA ARG A 187 5.20 -4.17 16.20
C ARG A 187 4.56 -3.76 14.90
N SER A 188 3.46 -4.40 14.52
CA SER A 188 2.58 -3.84 13.48
C SER A 188 1.76 -2.68 14.05
N SER A 189 1.56 -1.63 13.26
CA SER A 189 0.57 -0.60 13.60
C SER A 189 -0.83 -1.20 13.75
N THR A 190 -1.71 -0.57 14.55
CA THR A 190 -3.07 -1.06 14.74
C THR A 190 -3.88 -0.90 13.44
N HIS A 191 -4.43 -1.99 12.90
CA HIS A 191 -5.18 -1.99 11.64
C HIS A 191 -6.20 -3.13 11.58
N TYR A 192 -7.08 -3.11 10.59
CA TYR A 192 -7.93 -4.25 10.25
C TYR A 192 -7.69 -4.73 8.82
N ASP A 193 -8.00 -6.00 8.54
CA ASP A 193 -7.92 -6.59 7.21
C ASP A 193 -9.30 -6.70 6.55
N PRO A 194 -9.37 -6.65 5.21
CA PRO A 194 -10.60 -6.89 4.45
C PRO A 194 -10.89 -8.39 4.20
N HIS A 195 -10.20 -9.28 4.91
CA HIS A 195 -10.34 -10.73 4.79
C HIS A 195 -10.49 -11.37 6.17
N HIS A 196 -11.14 -12.53 6.23
CA HIS A 196 -10.93 -13.43 7.35
C HIS A 196 -9.48 -13.90 7.34
N ASN A 197 -8.88 -13.99 8.52
CA ASN A 197 -7.47 -14.29 8.69
C ASN A 197 -7.28 -15.39 9.71
N LEU A 198 -6.50 -16.42 9.38
CA LEU A 198 -6.01 -17.40 10.34
C LEU A 198 -4.49 -17.25 10.45
N LEU A 199 -4.02 -16.64 11.53
CA LEU A 199 -2.62 -16.41 11.82
C LEU A 199 -2.04 -17.57 12.63
N CYS A 200 -1.18 -18.39 12.01
CA CYS A 200 -0.50 -19.52 12.63
C CYS A 200 0.95 -19.15 13.00
N VAL A 201 1.35 -19.32 14.26
CA VAL A 201 2.73 -19.11 14.70
C VAL A 201 3.52 -20.40 14.53
N VAL A 202 4.53 -20.40 13.66
CA VAL A 202 5.38 -21.57 13.38
C VAL A 202 6.54 -21.64 14.38
N SER A 203 7.17 -20.51 14.67
CA SER A 203 8.26 -20.39 15.65
C SER A 203 8.23 -19.03 16.34
N GLY A 204 8.73 -18.96 17.57
CA GLY A 204 8.68 -17.75 18.40
C GLY A 204 7.31 -17.53 19.07
N SER A 205 6.97 -16.27 19.33
CA SER A 205 5.68 -15.91 19.92
C SER A 205 5.20 -14.54 19.45
N LYS A 206 3.87 -14.37 19.47
CA LYS A 206 3.20 -13.12 19.14
C LYS A 206 2.20 -12.76 20.23
N GLN A 207 2.20 -11.49 20.64
CA GLN A 207 1.11 -10.91 21.43
C GLN A 207 0.22 -10.12 20.45
N VAL A 208 -1.08 -10.40 20.48
CA VAL A 208 -2.05 -9.71 19.63
C VAL A 208 -3.07 -9.01 20.52
N ASP A 209 -3.13 -7.69 20.41
CA ASP A 209 -4.23 -6.90 20.95
C ASP A 209 -5.30 -6.77 19.88
N LEU A 210 -6.55 -7.08 20.20
CA LEU A 210 -7.69 -7.08 19.28
C LEU A 210 -8.81 -6.18 19.78
N TRP A 211 -9.47 -5.50 18.86
CA TRP A 211 -10.65 -4.69 19.12
C TRP A 211 -11.76 -5.04 18.13
N PRO A 212 -13.01 -5.16 18.61
CA PRO A 212 -14.13 -5.31 17.70
C PRO A 212 -14.28 -4.03 16.87
N PRO A 213 -14.81 -4.12 15.64
CA PRO A 213 -15.00 -2.96 14.78
C PRO A 213 -15.91 -1.88 15.38
N SER A 214 -16.83 -2.25 16.28
CA SER A 214 -17.60 -1.28 17.10
C SER A 214 -16.71 -0.34 17.94
N SER A 215 -15.44 -0.70 18.17
CA SER A 215 -14.45 0.16 18.84
C SER A 215 -13.76 1.17 17.93
N SER A 216 -14.03 1.11 16.62
CA SER A 216 -13.46 2.03 15.61
C SER A 216 -13.49 3.51 16.01
N PRO A 217 -14.57 4.07 16.62
CA PRO A 217 -14.56 5.46 17.08
C PRO A 217 -13.44 5.81 18.08
N PHE A 218 -12.99 4.86 18.88
CA PHE A 218 -11.92 5.05 19.88
C PHE A 218 -10.52 4.84 19.29
N LEU A 219 -10.45 4.22 18.12
CA LEU A 219 -9.19 3.93 17.40
C LEU A 219 -8.89 4.96 16.31
N TYR A 220 -9.81 5.86 15.98
CA TYR A 220 -9.61 6.93 14.99
C TYR A 220 -8.95 6.41 13.70
N PRO A 221 -9.65 5.58 12.91
CA PRO A 221 -9.07 5.06 11.70
C PRO A 221 -8.72 6.21 10.77
N MET A 222 -7.62 6.08 10.05
CA MET A 222 -7.16 7.07 9.08
C MET A 222 -8.26 7.40 8.06
N HIS A 223 -8.10 8.52 7.37
CA HIS A 223 -9.10 9.01 6.42
C HIS A 223 -9.44 7.94 5.38
N LEU A 224 -10.72 7.83 5.01
CA LEU A 224 -11.21 6.81 4.06
C LEU A 224 -10.55 6.90 2.69
N TYR A 225 -10.11 8.09 2.33
CA TYR A 225 -9.49 8.42 1.05
C TYR A 225 -7.96 8.28 1.06
N GLY A 226 -7.35 7.91 2.20
CA GLY A 226 -5.91 7.66 2.30
C GLY A 226 -5.53 6.19 2.05
N GLU A 227 -4.28 5.93 1.67
CA GLU A 227 -3.79 4.58 1.34
C GLU A 227 -3.81 3.64 2.56
N ALA A 228 -3.48 4.15 3.74
CA ALA A 228 -3.52 3.41 5.01
C ALA A 228 -4.88 3.54 5.74
N SER A 229 -5.99 3.73 5.00
CA SER A 229 -7.33 3.96 5.59
C SER A 229 -7.81 2.88 6.57
N ASN A 230 -7.28 1.66 6.51
CA ASN A 230 -7.60 0.58 7.45
C ASN A 230 -6.76 0.63 8.76
N HIS A 231 -5.81 1.55 8.88
CA HIS A 231 -4.97 1.74 10.07
C HIS A 231 -5.59 2.77 11.03
N SER A 232 -5.24 2.65 12.31
CA SER A 232 -5.44 3.67 13.33
C SER A 232 -4.53 4.87 13.07
N ALA A 233 -5.07 6.09 13.16
CA ALA A 233 -4.28 7.31 13.17
C ALA A 233 -3.56 7.56 14.52
N VAL A 234 -3.85 6.72 15.52
CA VAL A 234 -3.39 6.92 16.90
C VAL A 234 -2.51 5.75 17.36
N PRO A 235 -1.31 6.02 17.90
CA PRO A 235 -0.55 5.01 18.63
C PRO A 235 -1.26 4.69 19.95
N ILE A 236 -1.85 3.50 20.05
CA ILE A 236 -2.74 3.12 21.16
C ILE A 236 -2.01 2.92 22.50
N ASP A 237 -0.70 2.67 22.46
CA ASP A 237 0.10 2.56 23.67
C ASP A 237 0.27 3.92 24.37
N ARG A 238 0.43 5.00 23.60
CA ARG A 238 0.62 6.39 24.07
C ARG A 238 -0.18 7.40 23.21
N PRO A 239 -1.52 7.41 23.31
CA PRO A 239 -2.34 8.33 22.53
C PRO A 239 -2.16 9.77 23.02
N ASP A 240 -2.07 10.72 22.09
CA ASP A 240 -2.23 12.14 22.41
C ASP A 240 -3.72 12.45 22.61
N LEU A 241 -4.14 12.49 23.87
CA LEU A 241 -5.55 12.71 24.25
C LEU A 241 -6.02 14.15 24.01
N SER A 242 -5.11 15.10 23.75
CA SER A 242 -5.51 16.47 23.37
C SER A 242 -6.09 16.52 21.97
N VAL A 243 -5.57 15.67 21.07
CA VAL A 243 -6.02 15.53 19.68
C VAL A 243 -7.08 14.42 19.57
N HIS A 244 -6.90 13.32 20.31
CA HIS A 244 -7.70 12.10 20.21
C HIS A 244 -8.35 11.71 21.56
N PRO A 245 -9.27 12.53 22.10
CA PRO A 245 -9.80 12.31 23.45
C PRO A 245 -10.52 10.96 23.62
N ARG A 246 -11.19 10.43 22.58
CA ARG A 246 -11.86 9.12 22.64
C ARG A 246 -10.88 7.96 22.76
N ALA A 247 -9.59 8.17 22.50
CA ALA A 247 -8.58 7.11 22.59
C ALA A 247 -8.31 6.69 24.04
N GLU A 248 -8.73 7.49 25.02
CA GLU A 248 -8.73 7.12 26.44
C GLU A 248 -9.49 5.80 26.70
N ASP A 249 -10.61 5.61 26.00
CA ASP A 249 -11.45 4.42 26.11
C ASP A 249 -11.00 3.25 25.21
N SER A 250 -9.98 3.42 24.36
CA SER A 250 -9.55 2.38 23.40
C SER A 250 -9.21 1.05 24.08
N LYS A 251 -8.51 1.07 25.22
CA LYS A 251 -8.11 -0.13 25.98
C LYS A 251 -9.28 -0.80 26.72
N LYS A 252 -10.41 -0.12 26.91
CA LYS A 252 -11.60 -0.67 27.58
C LYS A 252 -12.27 -1.77 26.78
N TYR A 253 -12.09 -1.75 25.46
CA TYR A 253 -12.69 -2.68 24.51
C TYR A 253 -11.67 -3.61 23.86
N SER A 254 -10.38 -3.49 24.21
CA SER A 254 -9.33 -4.38 23.73
C SER A 254 -9.37 -5.74 24.44
N GLN A 255 -9.02 -6.80 23.72
CA GLN A 255 -8.71 -8.11 24.26
C GLN A 255 -7.33 -8.55 23.79
N ARG A 256 -6.50 -9.05 24.72
CA ARG A 256 -5.14 -9.50 24.44
C ARG A 256 -5.05 -11.01 24.41
N VAL A 257 -4.37 -11.54 23.40
CA VAL A 257 -3.99 -12.95 23.31
C VAL A 257 -2.50 -13.11 23.11
N ILE A 258 -1.96 -14.22 23.63
CA ILE A 258 -0.56 -14.61 23.44
C ILE A 258 -0.54 -15.94 22.70
N LEU A 259 0.01 -15.90 21.48
CA LEU A 259 0.19 -17.05 20.60
C LEU A 259 1.62 -17.55 20.75
N ARG A 260 1.76 -18.84 21.06
CA ARG A 260 3.05 -19.54 21.08
C ARG A 260 3.20 -20.34 19.78
N ALA A 261 4.42 -20.79 19.51
CA ALA A 261 4.67 -21.73 18.42
C ALA A 261 3.67 -22.90 18.46
N GLY A 262 2.99 -23.14 17.33
CA GLY A 262 1.96 -24.14 17.14
C GLY A 262 0.53 -23.59 17.20
N ASP A 263 0.31 -22.45 17.84
CA ASP A 263 -1.02 -21.85 17.97
C ASP A 263 -1.46 -21.14 16.69
N ALA A 264 -2.78 -21.09 16.48
CA ALA A 264 -3.41 -20.25 15.46
C ALA A 264 -4.44 -19.30 16.08
N LEU A 265 -4.60 -18.12 15.47
CA LEU A 265 -5.62 -17.14 15.81
C LEU A 265 -6.47 -16.86 14.59
N PHE A 266 -7.76 -17.17 14.68
CA PHE A 266 -8.76 -16.64 13.75
C PHE A 266 -9.06 -15.20 14.11
N ILE A 267 -8.84 -14.30 13.16
CA ILE A 267 -9.18 -12.88 13.20
C ILE A 267 -10.26 -12.67 12.13
N PRO A 268 -11.49 -12.36 12.52
CA PRO A 268 -12.53 -12.09 11.54
C PRO A 268 -12.26 -10.79 10.78
N GLU A 269 -12.84 -10.65 9.59
CA GLU A 269 -12.69 -9.45 8.77
C GLU A 269 -13.10 -8.21 9.56
N GLY A 270 -12.40 -7.09 9.37
CA GLY A 270 -12.72 -5.80 10.01
C GLY A 270 -12.41 -5.71 11.51
N TRP A 271 -11.92 -6.78 12.15
CA TRP A 271 -11.37 -6.68 13.51
C TRP A 271 -10.03 -5.96 13.51
N PHE A 272 -9.94 -4.89 14.28
CA PHE A 272 -8.69 -4.19 14.48
C PHE A 272 -7.76 -5.06 15.32
N HIS A 273 -6.50 -5.10 14.95
CA HIS A 273 -5.48 -5.84 15.65
C HIS A 273 -4.12 -5.13 15.60
N GLN A 274 -3.34 -5.32 16.65
CA GLN A 274 -1.95 -4.91 16.77
C GLN A 274 -1.14 -6.13 17.16
N VAL A 275 -0.03 -6.39 16.45
CA VAL A 275 0.78 -7.60 16.66
C VAL A 275 2.17 -7.20 17.12
N ASP A 276 2.52 -7.54 18.35
CA ASP A 276 3.90 -7.51 18.85
C ASP A 276 4.53 -8.90 18.64
N SER A 277 5.68 -8.95 17.97
CA SER A 277 6.42 -10.18 17.69
C SER A 277 7.75 -10.20 18.41
N GLU A 278 8.08 -11.31 19.06
CA GLU A 278 9.43 -11.52 19.60
C GLU A 278 10.45 -11.68 18.46
N SER A 279 11.73 -11.45 18.73
CA SER A 279 12.81 -11.65 17.75
C SER A 279 12.81 -13.06 17.17
N LEU A 280 13.17 -13.20 15.89
CA LEU A 280 13.23 -14.48 15.18
C LEU A 280 11.90 -15.25 15.16
N THR A 281 10.77 -14.52 15.16
CA THR A 281 9.44 -15.13 15.07
C THR A 281 9.12 -15.42 13.59
N VAL A 282 8.52 -16.59 13.35
CA VAL A 282 8.05 -17.05 12.04
C VAL A 282 6.57 -17.38 12.15
N ALA A 283 5.74 -16.81 11.29
CA ALA A 283 4.32 -17.08 11.23
C ALA A 283 3.83 -17.17 9.78
N VAL A 284 2.75 -17.90 9.58
CA VAL A 284 2.06 -18.05 8.30
C VAL A 284 0.61 -17.68 8.52
N ASN A 285 0.06 -16.87 7.64
CA ASN A 285 -1.36 -16.53 7.69
C ASN A 285 -2.10 -17.00 6.44
N PHE A 286 -3.38 -17.35 6.61
CA PHE A 286 -4.30 -17.69 5.54
C PHE A 286 -5.38 -16.64 5.44
N TRP A 287 -5.63 -16.11 4.24
CA TRP A 287 -6.73 -15.21 3.97
C TRP A 287 -7.82 -15.86 3.12
N TRP A 288 -9.07 -15.64 3.48
CA TRP A 288 -10.25 -16.00 2.67
C TRP A 288 -11.33 -14.92 2.82
N GLN A 289 -12.26 -14.89 1.87
CA GLN A 289 -13.37 -13.94 1.87
C GLN A 289 -14.47 -14.39 2.86
N SER A 290 -15.08 -13.43 3.55
CA SER A 290 -16.15 -13.70 4.51
C SER A 290 -17.51 -13.90 3.85
N GLU A 291 -18.40 -14.66 4.51
CA GLU A 291 -19.80 -14.77 4.11
C GLU A 291 -20.59 -13.48 4.35
N MET A 292 -19.97 -12.48 4.96
CA MET A 292 -20.51 -11.16 5.31
C MET A 292 -21.14 -10.40 4.12
N MET A 293 -20.83 -10.82 2.89
CA MET A 293 -21.58 -10.46 1.68
C MET A 293 -23.05 -10.96 1.67
N SER A 294 -23.46 -11.77 2.66
CA SER A 294 -24.78 -12.42 2.74
C SER A 294 -25.61 -12.05 4.00
N GLY A 295 -25.04 -11.36 4.99
CA GLY A 295 -25.77 -10.91 6.20
C GLY A 295 -24.98 -9.93 7.08
N MET A 296 -25.59 -8.79 7.42
CA MET A 296 -24.93 -7.72 8.20
C MET A 296 -25.11 -7.90 9.71
N LEU A 297 -24.03 -8.22 10.42
CA LEU A 297 -23.96 -8.24 11.90
C LEU A 297 -23.72 -6.85 12.50
N GLU A 298 -24.46 -6.47 13.54
CA GLU A 298 -24.43 -5.11 14.14
C GLU A 298 -23.03 -4.67 14.63
N HIS A 299 -22.24 -5.55 15.24
CA HIS A 299 -20.90 -5.20 15.74
C HIS A 299 -19.91 -4.84 14.62
N MET A 300 -20.29 -5.03 13.35
CA MET A 300 -19.53 -4.72 12.15
C MET A 300 -20.01 -3.46 11.41
N ASP A 301 -21.05 -2.77 11.89
CA ASP A 301 -21.66 -1.63 11.18
C ASP A 301 -20.67 -0.54 10.79
N SER A 302 -19.75 -0.20 11.68
CA SER A 302 -18.68 0.78 11.40
C SER A 302 -17.78 0.34 10.25
N TYR A 303 -17.46 -0.95 10.17
CA TYR A 303 -16.67 -1.54 9.10
C TYR A 303 -17.45 -1.54 7.78
N TYR A 304 -18.72 -1.98 7.78
CA TYR A 304 -19.57 -1.95 6.60
C TYR A 304 -19.71 -0.55 6.02
N LEU A 305 -19.98 0.44 6.86
CA LEU A 305 -20.11 1.82 6.44
C LEU A 305 -18.82 2.31 5.76
N ARG A 306 -17.65 2.05 6.36
CA ARG A 306 -16.36 2.40 5.77
C ARG A 306 -16.15 1.72 4.41
N ARG A 307 -16.45 0.44 4.29
CA ARG A 307 -16.31 -0.33 3.02
C ARG A 307 -17.25 0.19 1.93
N ILE A 308 -18.51 0.46 2.28
CA ILE A 308 -19.50 1.00 1.35
C ILE A 308 -19.06 2.39 0.87
N LEU A 309 -18.68 3.29 1.79
CA LEU A 309 -18.21 4.63 1.44
C LEU A 309 -16.93 4.60 0.62
N LYS A 310 -15.96 3.74 0.93
CA LYS A 310 -14.75 3.56 0.13
C LYS A 310 -15.09 3.14 -1.30
N ARG A 311 -15.93 2.11 -1.46
CA ARG A 311 -16.35 1.63 -2.78
C ARG A 311 -17.10 2.70 -3.58
N LEU A 312 -17.94 3.50 -2.94
CA LEU A 312 -18.62 4.61 -3.60
C LEU A 312 -17.64 5.72 -3.99
N THR A 313 -16.66 6.02 -3.14
CA THR A 313 -15.60 7.01 -3.39
C THR A 313 -14.75 6.59 -4.58
N ASP A 314 -14.32 5.32 -4.63
CA ASP A 314 -13.53 4.78 -5.74
C ASP A 314 -14.30 4.85 -7.06
N LYS A 315 -15.61 4.58 -7.04
CA LYS A 315 -16.47 4.75 -8.22
C LYS A 315 -16.56 6.22 -8.64
N GLU A 316 -16.74 7.14 -7.70
CA GLU A 316 -16.83 8.58 -7.98
C GLU A 316 -15.50 9.12 -8.56
N MET A 317 -14.36 8.65 -8.06
CA MET A 317 -13.03 8.95 -8.63
C MET A 317 -12.92 8.50 -10.10
N VAL A 318 -13.49 7.35 -10.47
CA VAL A 318 -13.51 6.88 -11.86
C VAL A 318 -14.44 7.74 -12.72
N TYR A 319 -15.63 8.10 -12.22
CA TYR A 319 -16.59 8.93 -12.96
C TYR A 319 -16.10 10.36 -13.22
N THR A 320 -15.14 10.86 -12.43
CA THR A 320 -14.56 12.20 -12.58
C THR A 320 -13.71 12.33 -13.86
N PHE A 321 -13.31 11.20 -14.46
CA PHE A 321 -12.60 11.17 -15.75
C PHE A 321 -13.58 10.75 -16.86
N PRO A 322 -14.05 11.68 -17.72
CA PRO A 322 -14.93 11.33 -18.83
C PRO A 322 -14.21 10.37 -19.78
N ASN A 323 -14.86 9.22 -20.03
CA ASN A 323 -14.39 8.10 -20.87
C ASN A 323 -13.24 7.25 -20.31
N TYR A 324 -13.44 6.61 -19.17
CA TYR A 324 -12.85 5.28 -18.92
C TYR A 324 -13.62 4.21 -19.72
N ASN A 325 -13.52 4.30 -21.05
CA ASN A 325 -13.73 3.16 -21.92
C ASN A 325 -12.35 2.83 -22.48
N VAL A 326 -11.83 1.66 -22.10
CA VAL A 326 -10.90 0.93 -22.96
C VAL A 326 -11.67 0.60 -24.24
N PHE A 327 -11.80 1.58 -25.12
CA PHE A 327 -12.24 1.35 -26.49
C PHE A 327 -10.97 1.01 -27.25
N CYS A 328 -10.69 -0.30 -27.32
CA CYS A 328 -9.88 -0.86 -28.38
C CYS A 328 -10.23 -0.19 -29.70
N ILE A 329 -9.20 0.20 -30.43
CA ILE A 329 -9.17 0.35 -31.88
C ILE A 329 -10.18 -0.64 -32.51
N THR A 330 -11.29 -0.12 -33.07
CA THR A 330 -12.21 -0.70 -34.09
C THR A 330 -13.69 -0.31 -33.91
N SER A 331 -14.07 0.96 -34.07
CA SER A 331 -15.46 1.27 -34.49
C SER A 331 -15.64 2.61 -35.22
N MET A 332 -14.67 3.03 -36.03
CA MET A 332 -14.88 4.05 -37.08
C MET A 332 -15.21 3.44 -38.44
N TRP A 333 -15.60 2.17 -38.50
CA TRP A 333 -16.18 1.53 -39.68
C TRP A 333 -17.48 0.84 -39.27
N LEU A 334 -18.58 1.17 -39.97
CA LEU A 334 -19.97 0.72 -39.76
C LEU A 334 -20.78 1.57 -38.77
N GLY A 335 -21.10 2.80 -39.17
CA GLY A 335 -22.00 3.69 -38.45
C GLY A 335 -23.42 3.12 -38.29
N ILE A 336 -23.76 2.69 -37.07
CA ILE A 336 -25.12 2.46 -36.62
C ILE A 336 -25.26 3.04 -35.20
N PHE A 337 -26.00 4.14 -35.09
CA PHE A 337 -26.49 4.71 -33.84
C PHE A 337 -27.68 3.90 -33.32
N THR A 338 -27.69 3.47 -32.05
CA THR A 338 -28.93 3.37 -31.24
C THR A 338 -28.64 3.52 -29.73
N PRO A 339 -29.59 4.01 -28.91
CA PRO A 339 -29.30 4.61 -27.60
C PRO A 339 -29.75 3.78 -26.38
N PHE A 340 -29.00 3.98 -25.28
CA PHE A 340 -29.36 4.07 -23.85
C PHE A 340 -30.14 2.95 -23.12
N ASN A 341 -29.63 2.63 -21.92
CA ASN A 341 -30.27 1.97 -20.76
C ASN A 341 -30.80 0.53 -20.92
N ALA A 342 -29.99 -0.41 -20.44
CA ALA A 342 -30.34 -1.64 -19.70
C ALA A 342 -29.38 -2.77 -20.09
N PHE A 343 -28.28 -2.95 -19.36
CA PHE A 343 -27.57 -4.24 -19.17
C PHE A 343 -26.27 -4.01 -18.37
N CYS A 344 -26.40 -3.72 -17.08
CA CYS A 344 -25.28 -3.81 -16.15
C CYS A 344 -25.65 -4.88 -15.13
N ASP A 345 -25.24 -6.13 -15.38
CA ASP A 345 -25.11 -7.15 -14.32
C ASP A 345 -24.48 -8.48 -14.80
N SER A 346 -24.14 -8.69 -16.07
CA SER A 346 -23.46 -9.92 -16.47
C SER A 346 -22.43 -9.72 -17.59
N LYS A 347 -21.21 -9.28 -17.26
CA LYS A 347 -20.04 -9.41 -18.18
C LYS A 347 -18.68 -9.14 -17.54
N PHE A 348 -18.52 -9.43 -16.25
CA PHE A 348 -17.19 -9.36 -15.62
C PHE A 348 -16.30 -10.59 -15.95
N GLU A 349 -16.85 -11.65 -16.57
CA GLU A 349 -16.14 -12.92 -16.83
C GLU A 349 -15.55 -13.11 -18.24
N PHE A 350 -15.53 -12.11 -19.12
CA PHE A 350 -15.07 -12.32 -20.51
C PHE A 350 -13.66 -11.78 -20.84
N TYR A 351 -12.94 -11.18 -19.88
CA TYR A 351 -11.73 -10.39 -20.17
C TYR A 351 -10.39 -11.15 -20.12
N MET A 352 -10.38 -12.48 -20.10
CA MET A 352 -9.14 -13.27 -19.96
C MET A 352 -8.79 -14.17 -21.17
N SER A 353 -9.38 -13.98 -22.36
CA SER A 353 -9.11 -14.87 -23.50
C SER A 353 -8.52 -14.24 -24.76
N ILE A 354 -8.06 -12.98 -24.73
CA ILE A 354 -7.41 -12.36 -25.90
C ILE A 354 -6.12 -11.65 -25.49
N SER A 355 -5.13 -12.42 -25.05
CA SER A 355 -3.74 -11.97 -24.86
C SER A 355 -2.76 -12.95 -25.49
N SER A 356 -3.11 -13.53 -26.63
CA SER A 356 -2.18 -14.29 -27.46
C SER A 356 -2.17 -13.70 -28.87
N SER A 357 -1.25 -12.76 -29.11
CA SER A 357 -0.61 -12.39 -30.39
C SER A 357 -0.48 -10.87 -30.54
N PHE A 358 0.53 -10.28 -29.89
CA PHE A 358 1.15 -9.07 -30.43
C PHE A 358 2.66 -9.16 -30.19
N MET A 359 3.43 -9.04 -31.27
CA MET A 359 4.88 -9.17 -31.28
C MET A 359 5.49 -7.97 -30.55
N ILE A 360 6.39 -8.25 -29.60
CA ILE A 360 7.21 -7.26 -28.89
C ILE A 360 8.42 -6.94 -29.78
N GLU A 361 8.48 -5.72 -30.31
CA GLU A 361 9.76 -5.16 -30.76
C GLU A 361 10.51 -4.63 -29.53
N GLN A 362 11.69 -5.19 -29.26
CA GLN A 362 12.61 -4.72 -28.23
C GLN A 362 13.12 -3.32 -28.64
N ASN A 363 12.71 -2.28 -27.93
CA ASN A 363 13.36 -0.97 -28.04
C ASN A 363 14.52 -0.90 -27.03
N GLN A 364 15.74 -1.01 -27.56
CA GLN A 364 16.98 -0.71 -26.87
C GLN A 364 17.00 0.78 -26.51
N MET A 365 17.00 1.14 -25.22
CA MET A 365 17.32 2.50 -24.80
C MET A 365 18.81 2.77 -25.01
N LEU A 366 19.15 3.44 -26.12
CA LEU A 366 20.49 3.94 -26.39
C LEU A 366 20.44 5.44 -26.72
N CYS A 367 21.38 6.13 -26.09
CA CYS A 367 21.73 7.54 -26.22
C CYS A 367 21.75 8.02 -27.70
N GLY A 368 20.68 8.72 -28.09
CA GLY A 368 20.52 9.50 -29.32
C GLY A 368 19.68 10.75 -29.00
N ASN A 369 19.60 11.73 -29.89
CA ASN A 369 18.81 12.97 -29.68
C ASN A 369 17.33 12.62 -29.40
N MET A 370 16.95 12.47 -28.14
CA MET A 370 15.63 11.98 -27.74
C MET A 370 14.45 12.83 -28.23
N LEU A 371 14.69 14.11 -28.57
CA LEU A 371 13.69 15.00 -29.16
C LEU A 371 13.27 14.56 -30.58
N ASP A 372 14.18 13.94 -31.35
CA ASP A 372 13.91 13.47 -32.71
C ASP A 372 13.13 12.14 -32.72
N ASP A 373 13.16 11.40 -31.61
CA ASP A 373 12.48 10.11 -31.41
C ASP A 373 11.05 10.24 -30.82
N LEU A 374 10.62 11.48 -30.53
CA LEU A 374 9.27 11.75 -30.03
C LEU A 374 8.25 11.75 -31.16
N GLU A 375 7.12 11.07 -30.93
CA GLU A 375 5.97 11.17 -31.83
C GLU A 375 5.44 12.61 -31.86
N PRO A 376 4.80 13.06 -32.97
CA PRO A 376 4.34 14.45 -33.11
C PRO A 376 3.38 14.92 -32.01
N CYS A 377 2.58 14.01 -31.43
CA CYS A 377 1.69 14.31 -30.30
C CYS A 377 2.48 14.51 -28.99
N ALA A 378 3.50 13.69 -28.75
CA ALA A 378 4.37 13.78 -27.58
C ALA A 378 5.24 15.05 -27.63
N LEU A 379 5.80 15.39 -28.80
CA LEU A 379 6.57 16.62 -28.99
C LEU A 379 5.72 17.88 -28.77
N ARG A 380 4.47 17.87 -29.26
CA ARG A 380 3.53 18.99 -29.01
C ARG A 380 3.23 19.12 -27.52
N SER A 381 2.95 18.01 -26.86
CA SER A 381 2.65 17.99 -25.42
C SER A 381 3.85 18.48 -24.60
N LEU A 382 5.08 18.09 -24.98
CA LEU A 382 6.31 18.61 -24.37
C LEU A 382 6.39 20.14 -24.50
N HIS A 383 6.16 20.70 -25.69
CA HIS A 383 6.16 22.16 -25.88
C HIS A 383 5.07 22.86 -25.06
N GLU A 384 3.87 22.29 -24.99
CA GLU A 384 2.78 22.83 -24.19
C GLU A 384 3.11 22.83 -22.69
N LEU A 385 3.65 21.73 -22.16
CA LEU A 385 4.09 21.65 -20.75
C LEU A 385 5.19 22.67 -20.43
N VAL A 386 6.20 22.78 -21.30
CA VAL A 386 7.29 23.75 -21.14
C VAL A 386 6.74 25.18 -21.15
N SER A 387 5.81 25.49 -22.07
CA SER A 387 5.15 26.80 -22.13
C SER A 387 4.38 27.13 -20.85
N LEU A 388 3.59 26.18 -20.33
CA LEU A 388 2.82 26.37 -19.09
C LEU A 388 3.71 26.69 -17.89
N VAL A 389 4.84 26.00 -17.78
CA VAL A 389 5.82 26.26 -16.71
C VAL A 389 6.43 27.65 -16.87
N HIS A 390 6.85 28.04 -18.07
CA HIS A 390 7.44 29.35 -18.31
C HIS A 390 6.47 30.50 -18.05
N ASP A 391 5.20 30.37 -18.45
CA ASP A 391 4.17 31.36 -18.19
C ASP A 391 3.92 31.52 -16.68
N HIS A 392 3.93 30.41 -15.94
CA HIS A 392 3.77 30.42 -14.49
C HIS A 392 4.93 31.10 -13.77
N VAL A 393 6.18 30.75 -14.11
CA VAL A 393 7.38 31.36 -13.50
C VAL A 393 7.43 32.86 -13.83
N SER A 394 7.13 33.23 -15.06
CA SER A 394 7.09 34.65 -15.48
C SER A 394 6.01 35.44 -14.72
N ALA A 395 4.85 34.83 -14.45
CA ALA A 395 3.79 35.44 -13.66
C ALA A 395 4.16 35.57 -12.16
N ALA A 396 4.89 34.59 -11.60
CA ALA A 396 5.39 34.64 -10.24
C ALA A 396 6.44 35.75 -10.05
N ASP A 397 7.36 35.91 -11.00
CA ASP A 397 8.36 36.99 -10.99
C ASP A 397 7.72 38.39 -11.06
N LEU A 398 6.64 38.54 -11.83
CA LEU A 398 5.87 39.79 -11.88
C LEU A 398 5.13 40.09 -10.57
N SER A 399 4.77 39.07 -9.79
CA SER A 399 4.13 39.23 -8.48
C SER A 399 5.12 39.54 -7.36
N GLY A 400 6.38 39.13 -7.50
CA GLY A 400 7.46 39.44 -6.55
C GLY A 400 8.11 40.82 -6.74
N ALA A 401 7.88 41.49 -7.87
CA ALA A 401 8.53 42.77 -8.21
C ALA A 401 7.76 44.03 -7.77
N VAL A 402 6.64 43.89 -7.05
CA VAL A 402 5.86 45.03 -6.53
C VAL A 402 5.87 45.03 -5.00
N ASP A 403 7.02 45.39 -4.41
CA ASP A 403 7.03 45.94 -3.06
C ASP A 403 8.16 46.98 -2.90
N SER A 404 7.86 48.23 -3.24
CA SER A 404 8.47 49.39 -2.60
C SER A 404 7.52 50.60 -2.58
N SER A 405 7.09 50.92 -1.36
CA SER A 405 6.55 52.20 -0.84
C SER A 405 5.03 52.46 -0.78
N SER A 406 4.58 52.53 0.49
CA SER A 406 3.54 53.37 1.12
C SER A 406 2.04 52.99 1.06
N ASP A 407 1.60 52.37 2.17
CA ASP A 407 0.46 52.68 3.05
C ASP A 407 -1.02 52.69 2.58
N ILE A 408 -1.77 51.79 3.25
CA ILE A 408 -3.22 51.78 3.60
C ILE A 408 -4.18 51.27 2.51
N VAL A 409 -4.51 49.97 2.55
CA VAL A 409 -5.74 49.37 3.14
C VAL A 409 -5.53 47.85 3.15
N LYS A 410 -5.70 47.19 4.30
CA LYS A 410 -5.73 45.72 4.39
C LYS A 410 -6.95 45.17 3.65
N THR A 411 -6.80 44.88 2.36
CA THR A 411 -7.63 43.91 1.66
C THR A 411 -6.88 42.59 1.65
N ASN A 412 -7.41 41.61 2.40
CA ASN A 412 -6.97 40.21 2.33
C ASN A 412 -6.74 39.81 0.87
N PRO A 413 -5.62 39.14 0.54
CA PRO A 413 -5.51 38.50 -0.77
C PRO A 413 -6.68 37.54 -0.85
N LYS A 414 -7.52 37.76 -1.87
CA LYS A 414 -8.71 36.96 -2.12
C LYS A 414 -8.30 35.50 -2.05
N LYS A 415 -8.77 34.83 -1.00
CA LYS A 415 -8.90 33.38 -0.93
C LYS A 415 -9.51 33.00 -2.28
N VAL A 416 -8.71 32.44 -3.17
CA VAL A 416 -9.22 31.84 -4.39
C VAL A 416 -10.24 30.83 -3.87
N VAL A 417 -11.51 31.13 -4.13
CA VAL A 417 -12.59 30.19 -3.89
C VAL A 417 -12.30 29.09 -4.91
N ILE A 418 -11.59 28.05 -4.44
CA ILE A 418 -11.36 26.83 -5.21
C ILE A 418 -12.77 26.33 -5.51
N SER A 419 -13.14 26.37 -6.79
CA SER A 419 -14.38 25.74 -7.26
C SER A 419 -14.33 24.29 -6.80
N GLU A 420 -15.33 23.87 -6.03
CA GLU A 420 -15.40 22.60 -5.28
C GLU A 420 -15.57 21.36 -6.18
N LEU A 421 -15.16 21.43 -7.45
CA LEU A 421 -15.29 20.38 -8.44
C LEU A 421 -14.00 20.28 -9.26
N TYR A 422 -13.24 19.23 -9.01
CA TYR A 422 -12.07 18.86 -9.80
C TYR A 422 -12.52 18.26 -11.13
N HIS A 423 -12.62 19.06 -12.19
CA HIS A 423 -12.87 18.56 -13.55
C HIS A 423 -11.56 18.47 -14.33
N LEU A 424 -11.34 17.34 -15.01
CA LEU A 424 -10.16 17.14 -15.87
C LEU A 424 -10.01 18.27 -16.90
N GLU A 425 -11.12 18.70 -17.50
CA GLU A 425 -11.17 19.72 -18.55
C GLU A 425 -10.69 21.12 -18.09
N ASP A 426 -10.75 21.39 -16.78
CA ASP A 426 -10.33 22.67 -16.20
C ASP A 426 -8.83 22.69 -15.84
N ASP A 427 -8.16 21.55 -15.89
CA ASP A 427 -6.74 21.40 -15.58
C ASP A 427 -5.92 21.11 -16.86
N PRO A 428 -5.15 22.10 -17.36
CA PRO A 428 -4.39 21.94 -18.60
C PRO A 428 -3.26 20.92 -18.46
N VAL A 429 -2.61 20.82 -17.29
CA VAL A 429 -1.52 19.86 -17.06
C VAL A 429 -2.07 18.45 -16.99
N ALA A 430 -3.14 18.24 -16.21
CA ALA A 430 -3.78 16.94 -16.11
C ALA A 430 -4.36 16.49 -17.46
N SER A 431 -4.94 17.41 -18.24
CA SER A 431 -5.44 17.12 -19.59
C SER A 431 -4.34 16.64 -20.53
N ILE A 432 -3.16 17.27 -20.50
CA ILE A 432 -2.01 16.85 -21.30
C ILE A 432 -1.53 15.46 -20.88
N PHE A 433 -1.35 15.22 -19.57
CA PHE A 433 -0.94 13.91 -19.06
C PHE A 433 -1.95 12.82 -19.41
N TRP A 434 -3.25 13.13 -19.33
CA TRP A 434 -4.33 12.19 -19.64
C TRP A 434 -4.36 11.80 -21.12
N ALA A 435 -4.15 12.76 -22.01
CA ALA A 435 -4.20 12.56 -23.46
C ALA A 435 -3.04 11.71 -24.01
N LEU A 436 -1.93 11.61 -23.28
CA LEU A 436 -0.75 10.86 -23.71
C LEU A 436 -0.85 9.37 -23.35
N GLU A 437 -0.41 8.52 -24.28
CA GLU A 437 -0.15 7.12 -23.98
C GLU A 437 1.00 6.98 -22.97
N PRO A 438 1.01 5.96 -22.10
CA PRO A 438 1.98 5.82 -21.01
C PRO A 438 3.44 5.90 -21.48
N LEU A 439 3.80 5.15 -22.51
CA LEU A 439 5.18 5.14 -23.02
C LEU A 439 5.57 6.46 -23.71
N ASN A 440 4.59 7.17 -24.29
CA ASN A 440 4.84 8.50 -24.86
C ASN A 440 5.04 9.54 -23.77
N LEU A 441 4.27 9.48 -22.68
CA LEU A 441 4.48 10.32 -21.50
C LEU A 441 5.84 10.03 -20.85
N GLN A 442 6.25 8.76 -20.77
CA GLN A 442 7.57 8.36 -20.28
C GLN A 442 8.70 9.01 -21.10
N LYS A 443 8.60 8.96 -22.44
CA LYS A 443 9.56 9.62 -23.34
C LYS A 443 9.57 11.14 -23.18
N VAL A 444 8.40 11.77 -23.00
CA VAL A 444 8.31 13.22 -22.71
C VAL A 444 9.07 13.56 -21.44
N PHE A 445 8.85 12.81 -20.36
CA PHE A 445 9.58 13.03 -19.11
C PHE A 445 11.09 12.82 -19.28
N LEU A 446 11.54 11.77 -19.97
CA LEU A 446 12.96 11.55 -20.25
C LEU A 446 13.57 12.68 -21.10
N ALA A 447 12.82 13.23 -22.06
CA ALA A 447 13.26 14.40 -22.81
C ALA A 447 13.39 15.63 -21.89
N MET A 448 12.44 15.83 -20.95
CA MET A 448 12.53 16.91 -19.96
C MET A 448 13.70 16.71 -18.99
N VAL A 449 13.97 15.48 -18.52
CA VAL A 449 15.13 15.16 -17.68
C VAL A 449 16.43 15.60 -18.35
N ASN A 450 16.60 15.27 -19.64
CA ASN A 450 17.85 15.52 -20.36
C ASN A 450 18.00 16.98 -20.83
N HIS A 451 16.91 17.64 -21.22
CA HIS A 451 16.97 18.95 -21.88
C HIS A 451 16.42 20.10 -21.03
N PHE A 452 15.49 19.82 -20.11
CA PHE A 452 14.76 20.83 -19.33
C PHE A 452 14.57 20.43 -17.84
N PRO A 453 15.62 20.03 -17.11
CA PRO A 453 15.48 19.48 -15.76
C PRO A 453 14.82 20.44 -14.77
N ARG A 454 15.18 21.74 -14.78
CA ARG A 454 14.55 22.75 -13.92
C ARG A 454 13.09 23.03 -14.28
N THR A 455 12.72 22.85 -15.55
CA THR A 455 11.33 22.96 -15.99
C THR A 455 10.51 21.76 -15.52
N LEU A 456 11.08 20.56 -15.53
CA LEU A 456 10.46 19.37 -14.96
C LEU A 456 10.24 19.51 -13.46
N GLU A 457 11.25 20.00 -12.76
CA GLU A 457 11.17 20.29 -11.33
C GLU A 457 10.03 21.26 -11.02
N ALA A 458 9.99 22.42 -11.69
CA ALA A 458 8.93 23.40 -11.50
C ALA A 458 7.54 22.87 -11.89
N LEU A 459 7.44 22.07 -12.96
CA LEU A 459 6.19 21.42 -13.37
C LEU A 459 5.63 20.58 -12.22
N VAL A 460 6.43 19.65 -11.70
CA VAL A 460 5.98 18.68 -10.70
C VAL A 460 5.76 19.34 -9.34
N LEU A 461 6.64 20.26 -8.91
CA LEU A 461 6.55 20.88 -7.60
C LEU A 461 5.48 21.99 -7.50
N HIS A 462 5.09 22.63 -8.62
CA HIS A 462 4.26 23.84 -8.57
C HIS A 462 3.02 23.82 -9.45
N LEU A 463 2.99 23.02 -10.53
CA LEU A 463 1.88 23.02 -11.49
C LEU A 463 1.04 21.74 -11.47
N VAL A 464 1.52 20.65 -10.88
CA VAL A 464 0.71 19.43 -10.70
C VAL A 464 -0.37 19.67 -9.65
N SER A 465 -1.62 19.79 -10.10
CA SER A 465 -2.78 19.89 -9.21
C SER A 465 -3.15 18.52 -8.62
N PRO A 466 -4.12 18.43 -7.68
CA PRO A 466 -4.69 17.16 -7.24
C PRO A 466 -5.18 16.26 -8.38
N VAL A 467 -5.77 16.83 -9.44
CA VAL A 467 -6.20 16.07 -10.63
C VAL A 467 -4.99 15.58 -11.41
N GLY A 468 -4.00 16.46 -11.60
CA GLY A 468 -2.74 16.12 -12.26
C GLY A 468 -2.00 14.99 -11.53
N ALA A 469 -1.99 15.00 -10.20
CA ALA A 469 -1.36 13.97 -9.38
C ALA A 469 -2.05 12.61 -9.51
N GLU A 470 -3.39 12.56 -9.49
CA GLU A 470 -4.15 11.33 -9.72
C GLU A 470 -3.92 10.79 -11.15
N VAL A 471 -3.94 11.66 -12.16
CA VAL A 471 -3.67 11.24 -13.55
C VAL A 471 -2.24 10.72 -13.71
N LEU A 472 -1.26 11.44 -13.17
CA LEU A 472 0.14 11.08 -13.29
C LEU A 472 0.46 9.77 -12.59
N THR A 473 -0.07 9.55 -11.38
CA THR A 473 0.12 8.31 -10.63
C THR A 473 -0.51 7.11 -11.36
N ARG A 474 -1.71 7.25 -11.95
CA ARG A 474 -2.28 6.21 -12.83
C ARG A 474 -1.40 5.92 -14.04
N LYS A 475 -0.82 6.95 -14.66
CA LYS A 475 0.08 6.77 -15.81
C LYS A 475 1.35 6.03 -15.42
N PHE A 476 1.91 6.28 -14.24
CA PHE A 476 3.03 5.50 -13.71
C PHE A 476 2.68 4.03 -13.50
N GLU A 477 1.51 3.73 -12.94
CA GLU A 477 1.03 2.35 -12.80
C GLU A 477 0.84 1.65 -14.17
N GLU A 478 0.35 2.37 -15.18
CA GLU A 478 0.24 1.88 -16.56
C GLU A 478 1.62 1.64 -17.20
N MET A 479 2.58 2.54 -17.01
CA MET A 479 3.97 2.37 -17.48
C MET A 479 4.61 1.12 -16.86
N ASP A 480 4.45 0.93 -15.55
CA ASP A 480 5.03 -0.18 -14.80
C ASP A 480 4.54 -1.55 -15.30
N GLN A 481 3.34 -1.62 -15.86
CA GLN A 481 2.78 -2.85 -16.45
C GLN A 481 3.31 -3.12 -17.86
N LEU A 482 3.74 -2.08 -18.57
CA LEU A 482 4.22 -2.16 -19.97
C LEU A 482 5.74 -2.29 -20.07
N THR A 483 6.48 -1.90 -19.04
CA THR A 483 7.95 -1.92 -19.01
C THR A 483 8.51 -3.07 -18.16
N ASN A 484 9.68 -3.57 -18.54
CA ASN A 484 10.42 -4.51 -17.68
C ASN A 484 11.06 -3.77 -16.49
N GLU A 485 11.49 -4.53 -15.47
CA GLU A 485 12.03 -3.96 -14.23
C GLU A 485 13.30 -3.13 -14.43
N GLU A 486 14.17 -3.50 -15.35
CA GLU A 486 15.42 -2.76 -15.61
C GLU A 486 15.15 -1.38 -16.20
N ASP A 487 14.29 -1.32 -17.23
CA ASP A 487 13.92 -0.06 -17.89
C ASP A 487 13.08 0.83 -16.96
N ARG A 488 12.21 0.24 -16.15
CA ARG A 488 11.44 0.94 -15.12
C ARG A 488 12.36 1.62 -14.10
N ASN A 489 13.34 0.89 -13.56
CA ASN A 489 14.26 1.42 -12.56
C ASN A 489 15.10 2.56 -13.16
N LYS A 490 15.63 2.37 -14.38
CA LYS A 490 16.37 3.43 -15.09
C LYS A 490 15.52 4.69 -15.30
N PHE A 491 14.24 4.53 -15.64
CA PHE A 491 13.33 5.65 -15.81
C PHE A 491 13.14 6.42 -14.50
N TYR A 492 12.82 5.74 -13.40
CA TYR A 492 12.59 6.40 -12.12
C TYR A 492 13.88 7.02 -11.55
N ASP A 493 15.03 6.37 -11.71
CA ASP A 493 16.33 6.93 -11.32
C ASP A 493 16.61 8.23 -12.07
N ALA A 494 16.33 8.26 -13.39
CA ALA A 494 16.49 9.46 -14.20
C ALA A 494 15.47 10.56 -13.84
N PHE A 495 14.20 10.17 -13.65
CA PHE A 495 13.13 11.10 -13.32
C PHE A 495 13.33 11.74 -11.95
N TYR A 496 13.51 10.93 -10.90
CA TYR A 496 13.71 11.43 -9.54
C TYR A 496 15.10 12.04 -9.33
N GLY A 497 16.10 11.68 -10.14
CA GLY A 497 17.44 12.28 -10.11
C GLY A 497 17.49 13.77 -10.47
N VAL A 498 16.41 14.33 -11.02
CA VAL A 498 16.31 15.77 -11.33
C VAL A 498 16.05 16.64 -10.09
N PHE A 499 15.47 16.06 -9.04
CA PHE A 499 14.99 16.81 -7.88
C PHE A 499 16.02 16.82 -6.76
N ASP A 500 16.28 18.00 -6.20
CA ASP A 500 17.19 18.17 -5.06
C ASP A 500 16.63 17.48 -3.79
N ASP A 501 15.29 17.42 -3.65
CA ASP A 501 14.58 16.69 -2.60
C ASP A 501 13.51 15.76 -3.21
N GLN A 502 13.85 14.46 -3.33
CA GLN A 502 12.94 13.44 -3.85
C GLN A 502 11.73 13.20 -2.93
N PHE A 503 11.87 13.43 -1.62
CA PHE A 503 10.77 13.25 -0.67
C PHE A 503 9.71 14.34 -0.85
N ALA A 504 10.13 15.58 -1.13
CA ALA A 504 9.20 16.67 -1.43
C ALA A 504 8.31 16.37 -2.66
N VAL A 505 8.87 15.75 -3.70
CA VAL A 505 8.11 15.32 -4.88
C VAL A 505 7.09 14.25 -4.52
N MET A 506 7.53 13.23 -3.80
CA MET A 506 6.66 12.13 -3.35
C MET A 506 5.52 12.67 -2.49
N ASP A 507 5.81 13.57 -1.56
CA ASP A 507 4.80 14.20 -0.71
C ASP A 507 3.79 15.00 -1.52
N ILE A 508 4.22 15.76 -2.53
CA ILE A 508 3.30 16.52 -3.40
C ILE A 508 2.37 15.58 -4.17
N LEU A 509 2.90 14.51 -4.77
CA LEU A 509 2.08 13.56 -5.52
C LEU A 509 1.09 12.83 -4.61
N LEU A 510 1.54 12.39 -3.43
CA LEU A 510 0.69 11.70 -2.46
C LEU A 510 -0.38 12.62 -1.87
N ASN A 511 -0.02 13.86 -1.50
CA ASN A 511 -0.97 14.84 -0.98
C ASN A 511 -1.98 15.27 -2.06
N GLY A 512 -1.53 15.40 -3.32
CA GLY A 512 -2.40 15.67 -4.47
C GLY A 512 -3.43 14.56 -4.67
N LYS A 513 -2.98 13.30 -4.70
CA LYS A 513 -3.83 12.10 -4.80
C LYS A 513 -4.83 12.01 -3.63
N GLU A 514 -4.38 12.27 -2.41
CA GLU A 514 -5.23 12.27 -1.22
C GLU A 514 -6.28 13.39 -1.28
N SER A 515 -5.91 14.59 -1.75
CA SER A 515 -6.83 15.72 -1.93
C SER A 515 -7.91 15.42 -2.98
N PHE A 516 -7.53 14.83 -4.12
CA PHE A 516 -8.47 14.38 -5.15
C PHE A 516 -9.45 13.35 -4.59
N SER A 517 -8.93 12.34 -3.90
CA SER A 517 -9.72 11.28 -3.27
C SER A 517 -10.64 11.83 -2.16
N CYS A 518 -10.19 12.83 -1.40
CA CYS A 518 -10.98 13.54 -0.41
C CYS A 518 -12.17 14.25 -1.06
N GLN A 519 -11.97 14.93 -2.20
CA GLN A 519 -13.08 15.57 -2.92
C GLN A 519 -14.10 14.56 -3.44
N ALA A 520 -13.63 13.43 -4.00
CA ALA A 520 -14.53 12.34 -4.39
C ALA A 520 -15.35 11.82 -3.20
N PHE A 521 -14.72 11.70 -2.03
CA PHE A 521 -15.42 11.35 -0.79
C PHE A 521 -16.46 12.40 -0.40
N LYS A 522 -16.15 13.71 -0.46
CA LYS A 522 -17.11 14.79 -0.21
C LYS A 522 -18.32 14.71 -1.14
N ASN A 523 -18.09 14.43 -2.43
CA ASN A 523 -19.15 14.25 -3.42
C ASN A 523 -20.06 13.06 -3.07
N VAL A 524 -19.48 11.93 -2.63
CA VAL A 524 -20.25 10.76 -2.17
C VAL A 524 -21.09 11.10 -0.94
N MET A 525 -20.53 11.84 0.03
CA MET A 525 -21.25 12.27 1.22
C MET A 525 -22.45 13.18 0.88
N ASP A 526 -22.29 14.12 -0.05
CA ASP A 526 -23.39 14.99 -0.50
C ASP A 526 -24.45 14.20 -1.28
N LYS A 527 -24.02 13.38 -2.26
CA LYS A 527 -24.90 12.64 -3.18
C LYS A 527 -25.72 11.55 -2.51
N PHE A 528 -25.13 10.80 -1.57
CA PHE A 528 -25.78 9.63 -0.97
C PHE A 528 -26.28 9.88 0.45
N LEU A 529 -25.69 10.82 1.19
CA LEU A 529 -26.06 11.10 2.58
C LEU A 529 -26.60 12.53 2.79
N GLY A 530 -26.53 13.41 1.79
CA GLY A 530 -26.96 14.81 1.92
C GLY A 530 -26.08 15.64 2.87
N VAL A 531 -24.84 15.21 3.11
CA VAL A 531 -23.91 15.85 4.04
C VAL A 531 -22.82 16.59 3.26
N LYS A 532 -22.81 17.91 3.39
CA LYS A 532 -21.72 18.75 2.87
C LYS A 532 -20.59 18.81 3.90
N VAL A 533 -19.52 18.07 3.62
CA VAL A 533 -18.31 18.04 4.44
C VAL A 533 -17.47 19.28 4.10
N GLN A 534 -17.32 20.18 5.06
CA GLN A 534 -16.50 21.40 4.90
C GLN A 534 -15.02 21.07 4.82
#